data_AF-A0A922EQR6-F1
#
_entry.id   AF-A0A922EQR6-F1
#
_cell.length_a   1.000
_cell.length_b   1.000
_cell.length_c   1.000
_cell.angle_alpha   90.00
_cell.angle_beta   90.00
_cell.angle_gamma   90.00
#
_symmetry.space_group_name_H-M   'P 1'
#
loop_
_entity.id
_entity.type
_entity.pdbx_description
1 polymer ?
#
loop_
_entity_poly.entity_id
_entity_poly.type
_entity_poly.pdbx_seq_one_letter_code
_entity_poly.pdbx_strand_id
1 'polypeptide(L)'
;MVNSQDLAEELWAMKLGLKLLQERAKIGSYWWPYISNLPETYSVPIFFPGEDIKNLQYAPLLHQVNKRCRFLLDFEQEVRHILEDLKPDDHPFGGQSVDASSLGWGMSAVSSRAFRLHGKMLPDGTHNYFPMMLPLIDMCNHSFNPNSEIVQQQDAGNLKIPIKVVAAKVIKQNDPLLLNYGCLNNDLFLLDYGFVIHSNPYDCIELRYDGALLDAASMAAGVSSPSFSAPAPWQEDILSQLNFYGETPLLKVSLGGPELVDGRFLAALRVLLASDMDTVHKHDLNTLASLSAEAPLGIANEVAAFRTIIALCVIALGHFPTKIMEDESLLKKGVSGSTELAIQFRMQKKYMIIDVMRDLTRRVKLFSSKEEERAQG
;
A
#
# COMPACT_ATOMS: atom_id res chain seq x y z
N MET A 1 -4.63 22.83 9.32
CA MET A 1 -4.44 23.35 7.94
C MET A 1 -3.63 22.32 7.19
N VAL A 2 -4.29 21.48 6.40
CA VAL A 2 -3.61 20.47 5.57
C VAL A 2 -3.05 21.21 4.36
N ASN A 3 -1.75 21.03 4.10
CA ASN A 3 -1.02 21.72 3.05
C ASN A 3 -1.69 21.42 1.69
N SER A 4 -2.10 22.45 0.96
CA SER A 4 -2.95 22.31 -0.24
C SER A 4 -2.24 21.67 -1.43
N GLN A 5 -0.92 21.50 -1.38
CA GLN A 5 -0.13 20.81 -2.40
C GLN A 5 -0.17 19.28 -2.24
N ASP A 6 -0.11 18.75 -1.01
CA ASP A 6 -0.21 17.29 -0.77
C ASP A 6 -1.64 16.78 -0.97
N LEU A 7 -2.64 17.62 -0.68
CA LEU A 7 -4.06 17.32 -0.89
C LEU A 7 -4.42 17.20 -2.39
N ALA A 8 -3.65 17.85 -3.28
CA ALA A 8 -3.92 17.86 -4.72
C ALA A 8 -3.50 16.56 -5.43
N GLU A 9 -2.50 15.84 -4.91
CA GLU A 9 -2.15 14.51 -5.42
C GLU A 9 -3.15 13.46 -4.96
N GLU A 10 -3.55 13.40 -3.68
CA GLU A 10 -4.50 12.36 -3.21
C GLU A 10 -5.84 12.36 -3.99
N LEU A 11 -6.24 13.50 -4.55
CA LEU A 11 -7.52 13.70 -5.25
C LEU A 11 -7.41 13.60 -6.78
N TRP A 12 -6.26 13.22 -7.34
CA TRP A 12 -6.05 13.13 -8.79
C TRP A 12 -7.12 12.25 -9.47
N ALA A 13 -7.47 11.14 -8.82
CA ALA A 13 -8.44 10.17 -9.34
C ALA A 13 -9.85 10.77 -9.40
N MET A 14 -10.23 11.56 -8.39
CA MET A 14 -11.52 12.24 -8.37
C MET A 14 -11.59 13.33 -9.44
N LYS A 15 -10.52 14.11 -9.62
CA LYS A 15 -10.47 15.17 -10.64
C LYS A 15 -10.70 14.63 -12.06
N LEU A 16 -9.99 13.57 -12.43
CA LEU A 16 -10.20 12.93 -13.73
C LEU A 16 -11.54 12.16 -13.76
N GLY A 17 -11.99 11.63 -12.62
CA GLY A 17 -13.29 10.98 -12.46
C GLY A 17 -14.46 11.91 -12.76
N LEU A 18 -14.42 13.16 -12.30
CA LEU A 18 -15.43 14.17 -12.64
C LEU A 18 -15.46 14.46 -14.15
N LYS A 19 -14.29 14.49 -14.81
CA LYS A 19 -14.23 14.65 -16.27
C LYS A 19 -14.83 13.44 -17.00
N LEU A 20 -14.58 12.23 -16.49
CA LEU A 20 -15.19 11.01 -17.02
C LEU A 20 -16.72 11.04 -16.85
N LEU A 21 -17.23 11.45 -15.69
CA LEU A 21 -18.66 11.59 -15.44
C LEU A 21 -19.30 12.65 -16.34
N GLN A 22 -18.63 13.78 -16.57
CA GLN A 22 -19.07 14.81 -17.51
C GLN A 22 -19.22 14.22 -18.93
N GLU A 23 -18.21 13.51 -19.43
CA GLU A 23 -18.27 12.90 -20.76
C GLU A 23 -19.32 11.79 -20.84
N ARG A 24 -19.52 11.03 -19.75
CA ARG A 24 -20.56 10.00 -19.65
C ARG A 24 -21.97 10.59 -19.71
N ALA A 25 -22.18 11.77 -19.12
CA ALA A 25 -23.47 12.46 -19.13
C ALA A 25 -23.78 13.16 -20.47
N LYS A 26 -22.76 13.40 -21.30
CA LYS A 26 -22.88 14.17 -22.54
C LYS A 26 -23.45 13.33 -23.69
N ILE A 27 -24.60 13.75 -24.23
CA ILE A 27 -25.18 13.17 -25.44
C ILE A 27 -24.21 13.37 -26.62
N GLY A 28 -23.91 12.28 -27.33
CA GLY A 28 -22.98 12.31 -28.46
C GLY A 28 -21.51 12.54 -28.04
N SER A 29 -21.12 12.17 -26.81
CA SER A 29 -19.72 12.25 -26.40
C SER A 29 -18.82 11.48 -27.37
N TYR A 30 -17.72 12.12 -27.78
CA TYR A 30 -16.66 11.48 -28.56
C TYR A 30 -16.10 10.24 -27.84
N TRP A 31 -16.06 10.26 -26.51
CA TRP A 31 -15.53 9.18 -25.68
C TRP A 31 -16.55 8.09 -25.37
N TRP A 32 -17.80 8.22 -25.82
CA TRP A 32 -18.84 7.23 -25.55
C TRP A 32 -18.44 5.79 -25.91
N PRO A 33 -17.79 5.49 -27.06
CA PRO A 33 -17.37 4.12 -27.37
C PRO A 33 -16.39 3.53 -26.36
N TYR A 34 -15.57 4.35 -25.70
CA TYR A 34 -14.72 3.91 -24.61
C TYR A 34 -15.52 3.76 -23.31
N ILE A 35 -16.28 4.78 -22.95
CA ILE A 35 -17.05 4.84 -21.70
C ILE A 35 -18.06 3.68 -21.63
N SER A 36 -18.70 3.32 -22.74
CA SER A 36 -19.65 2.20 -22.80
C SER A 36 -19.00 0.82 -22.67
N ASN A 37 -17.67 0.72 -22.79
CA ASN A 37 -16.91 -0.52 -22.58
C ASN A 37 -16.26 -0.57 -21.18
N LEU A 38 -16.39 0.49 -20.36
CA LEU A 38 -15.94 0.45 -18.98
C LEU A 38 -16.86 -0.47 -18.13
N PRO A 39 -16.32 -1.08 -17.06
CA PRO A 39 -17.14 -1.82 -16.12
C PRO A 39 -18.30 -0.99 -15.55
N GLU A 40 -19.48 -1.60 -15.50
CA GLU A 40 -20.65 -1.01 -14.84
C GLU A 40 -20.44 -0.91 -13.33
N THR A 41 -19.75 -1.89 -12.74
CA THR A 41 -19.41 -1.96 -11.32
C THR A 41 -17.94 -2.32 -11.11
N TYR A 42 -17.41 -1.99 -9.94
CA TYR A 42 -16.03 -2.30 -9.53
C TYR A 42 -16.03 -3.08 -8.23
N SER A 43 -15.02 -3.93 -8.06
CA SER A 43 -14.85 -4.78 -6.87
C SER A 43 -13.99 -4.12 -5.78
N VAL A 44 -13.95 -2.79 -5.73
CA VAL A 44 -13.25 -2.04 -4.68
C VAL A 44 -14.11 -1.96 -3.40
N PRO A 45 -13.50 -1.93 -2.19
CA PRO A 45 -14.23 -2.02 -0.92
C PRO A 45 -15.30 -0.95 -0.65
N ILE A 46 -15.23 0.22 -1.30
CA ILE A 46 -16.26 1.27 -1.13
C ILE A 46 -17.64 0.83 -1.65
N PHE A 47 -17.70 -0.20 -2.50
CA PHE A 47 -18.94 -0.81 -2.98
C PHE A 47 -19.33 -2.08 -2.22
N PHE A 48 -18.56 -2.49 -1.22
CA PHE A 48 -18.87 -3.70 -0.47
C PHE A 48 -20.05 -3.45 0.47
N PRO A 49 -20.89 -4.47 0.69
CA PRO A 49 -21.81 -4.49 1.82
C PRO A 49 -21.07 -4.22 3.13
N GLY A 50 -21.72 -3.58 4.10
CA GLY A 50 -21.08 -3.25 5.38
C GLY A 50 -20.57 -4.47 6.16
N GLU A 51 -21.19 -5.64 5.98
CA GLU A 51 -20.70 -6.92 6.51
C GLU A 51 -19.40 -7.40 5.86
N ASP A 52 -19.25 -7.18 4.54
CA ASP A 52 -18.05 -7.54 3.80
C ASP A 52 -16.88 -6.60 4.08
N ILE A 53 -17.17 -5.32 4.31
CA ILE A 53 -16.17 -4.38 4.82
C ILE A 53 -15.64 -4.91 6.16
N LYS A 54 -16.51 -5.29 7.11
CA LYS A 54 -16.08 -5.88 8.39
C LYS A 54 -15.30 -7.18 8.21
N ASN A 55 -15.62 -7.98 7.18
CA ASN A 55 -14.90 -9.20 6.84
C ASN A 55 -13.44 -8.97 6.39
N LEU A 56 -13.03 -7.74 6.06
CA LEU A 56 -11.62 -7.44 5.78
C LEU A 56 -10.71 -7.65 7.00
N GLN A 57 -11.25 -7.48 8.22
CA GLN A 57 -10.57 -7.76 9.50
C GLN A 57 -9.17 -7.14 9.66
N TYR A 58 -8.90 -6.05 8.96
CA TYR A 58 -7.58 -5.40 8.96
C TYR A 58 -7.74 -3.90 9.13
N ALA A 59 -7.43 -3.42 10.34
CA ALA A 59 -7.71 -2.05 10.76
C ALA A 59 -7.14 -0.96 9.84
N PRO A 60 -5.89 -1.04 9.32
CA PRO A 60 -5.36 -0.03 8.42
C PRO A 60 -6.18 0.11 7.13
N LEU A 61 -6.56 -1.00 6.49
CA LEU A 61 -7.40 -0.98 5.31
C LEU A 61 -8.80 -0.45 5.63
N LEU A 62 -9.42 -0.91 6.72
CA LEU A 62 -10.74 -0.44 7.16
C LEU A 62 -10.77 1.08 7.36
N HIS A 63 -9.72 1.64 7.94
CA HIS A 63 -9.58 3.09 8.10
C HIS A 63 -9.58 3.81 6.74
N GLN A 64 -8.85 3.30 5.75
CA GLN A 64 -8.81 3.89 4.40
C GLN A 64 -10.16 3.80 3.68
N VAL A 65 -10.85 2.66 3.79
CA VAL A 65 -12.20 2.49 3.22
C VAL A 65 -13.17 3.50 3.82
N ASN A 66 -13.19 3.63 5.15
CA ASN A 66 -14.05 4.60 5.84
C ASN A 66 -13.69 6.06 5.48
N LYS A 67 -12.39 6.39 5.34
CA LYS A 67 -11.94 7.72 4.88
C LYS A 67 -12.50 8.02 3.49
N ARG A 68 -12.41 7.07 2.55
CA ARG A 68 -12.93 7.22 1.17
C ARG A 68 -14.45 7.35 1.13
N CYS A 69 -15.18 6.52 1.87
CA CYS A 69 -16.64 6.62 1.94
C CYS A 69 -17.10 7.96 2.50
N ARG A 70 -16.48 8.44 3.59
CA ARG A 70 -16.79 9.75 4.16
C ARG A 70 -16.50 10.87 3.17
N PHE A 71 -15.32 10.84 2.53
CA PHE A 71 -14.98 11.81 1.49
C PHE A 71 -16.03 11.87 0.37
N LEU A 72 -16.49 10.73 -0.15
CA LEU A 72 -17.50 10.70 -1.21
C LEU A 72 -18.85 11.28 -0.76
N LEU A 73 -19.28 11.01 0.46
CA LEU A 73 -20.53 11.53 1.03
C LEU A 73 -20.45 13.04 1.28
N ASP A 74 -19.34 13.52 1.80
CA ASP A 74 -19.12 14.96 2.03
C ASP A 74 -19.02 15.70 0.68
N PHE A 75 -18.30 15.12 -0.29
CA PHE A 75 -18.10 15.71 -1.60
C PHE A 75 -19.37 15.73 -2.46
N GLU A 76 -20.26 14.74 -2.32
CA GLU A 76 -21.59 14.78 -2.92
C GLU A 76 -22.36 16.04 -2.51
N GLN A 77 -22.31 16.42 -1.23
CA GLN A 77 -23.02 17.60 -0.73
C GLN A 77 -22.46 18.89 -1.33
N GLU A 78 -21.13 18.99 -1.42
CA GLU A 78 -20.46 20.13 -2.06
C GLU A 78 -20.82 20.22 -3.55
N VAL A 79 -20.75 19.11 -4.28
CA VAL A 79 -21.11 19.05 -5.70
C VAL A 79 -22.58 19.44 -5.88
N ARG A 80 -23.49 18.89 -5.09
CA ARG A 80 -24.92 19.22 -5.17
C ARG A 80 -25.15 20.72 -4.96
N HIS A 81 -24.54 21.30 -3.91
CA HIS A 81 -24.68 22.73 -3.62
C HIS A 81 -24.18 23.63 -4.77
N ILE A 82 -23.06 23.26 -5.41
CA ILE A 82 -22.52 24.00 -6.56
C ILE A 82 -23.45 23.88 -7.78
N LEU A 83 -24.12 22.74 -7.96
CA LEU A 83 -24.98 22.47 -9.11
C LEU A 83 -26.40 23.01 -8.97
N GLU A 84 -26.91 23.22 -7.75
CA GLU A 84 -28.29 23.62 -7.45
C GLU A 84 -28.74 24.89 -8.19
N ASP A 85 -27.84 25.88 -8.34
CA ASP A 85 -28.15 27.18 -8.95
C ASP A 85 -27.76 27.28 -10.43
N LEU A 86 -27.24 26.20 -11.04
CA LEU A 86 -26.81 26.23 -12.43
C LEU A 86 -27.97 26.00 -13.39
N LYS A 87 -28.00 26.80 -14.46
CA LYS A 87 -28.93 26.59 -15.57
C LYS A 87 -28.63 25.26 -16.28
N PRO A 88 -29.63 24.60 -16.90
CA PRO A 88 -29.42 23.35 -17.61
C PRO A 88 -28.30 23.38 -18.66
N ASP A 89 -28.15 24.50 -19.38
CA ASP A 89 -27.12 24.69 -20.41
C ASP A 89 -25.70 24.84 -19.81
N ASP A 90 -25.60 25.31 -18.57
CA ASP A 90 -24.35 25.48 -17.82
C ASP A 90 -24.05 24.26 -16.92
N HIS A 91 -24.99 23.31 -16.80
CA HIS A 91 -24.85 22.17 -15.92
C HIS A 91 -23.84 21.15 -16.51
N PRO A 92 -22.69 20.92 -15.85
CA PRO A 92 -21.61 20.10 -16.42
C PRO A 92 -22.03 18.65 -16.70
N PHE A 93 -23.04 18.14 -16.00
CA PHE A 93 -23.59 16.79 -16.18
C PHE A 93 -24.96 16.76 -16.90
N GLY A 94 -25.32 17.83 -17.63
CA GLY A 94 -26.57 17.88 -18.41
C GLY A 94 -27.84 17.69 -17.58
N GLY A 95 -27.89 18.27 -16.37
CA GLY A 95 -28.99 18.14 -15.42
C GLY A 95 -29.07 16.82 -14.65
N GLN A 96 -28.14 15.87 -14.86
CA GLN A 96 -28.10 14.62 -14.11
C GLN A 96 -27.57 14.85 -12.68
N SER A 97 -28.19 14.20 -11.70
CA SER A 97 -27.69 14.17 -10.32
C SER A 97 -26.37 13.42 -10.21
N VAL A 98 -25.43 13.97 -9.46
CA VAL A 98 -24.14 13.32 -9.16
C VAL A 98 -24.11 12.98 -7.67
N ASP A 99 -24.41 11.73 -7.36
CA ASP A 99 -24.42 11.19 -6.00
C ASP A 99 -23.08 10.52 -5.63
N ALA A 100 -22.91 10.13 -4.37
CA ALA A 100 -21.71 9.43 -3.90
C ALA A 100 -21.43 8.12 -4.68
N SER A 101 -22.47 7.45 -5.19
CA SER A 101 -22.33 6.26 -6.03
C SER A 101 -21.68 6.59 -7.37
N SER A 102 -22.14 7.65 -8.04
CA SER A 102 -21.58 8.15 -9.30
C SER A 102 -20.15 8.63 -9.13
N LEU A 103 -19.88 9.38 -8.05
CA LEU A 103 -18.53 9.83 -7.69
C LEU A 103 -17.60 8.64 -7.42
N GLY A 104 -18.07 7.66 -6.65
CA GLY A 104 -17.35 6.42 -6.37
C GLY A 104 -17.04 5.66 -7.65
N TRP A 105 -17.99 5.56 -8.58
CA TRP A 105 -17.80 4.89 -9.87
C TRP A 105 -16.75 5.61 -10.71
N GLY A 106 -16.82 6.94 -10.82
CA GLY A 106 -15.86 7.74 -11.57
C GLY A 106 -14.44 7.63 -10.99
N MET A 107 -14.31 7.70 -9.67
CA MET A 107 -13.03 7.53 -8.97
C MET A 107 -12.45 6.12 -9.16
N SER A 108 -13.29 5.09 -9.09
CA SER A 108 -12.87 3.68 -9.23
C SER A 108 -12.47 3.35 -10.66
N ALA A 109 -13.22 3.86 -11.64
CA ALA A 109 -12.86 3.75 -13.05
C ALA A 109 -11.48 4.35 -13.32
N VAL A 110 -11.22 5.54 -12.79
CA VAL A 110 -9.96 6.24 -13.00
C VAL A 110 -8.80 5.58 -12.24
N SER A 111 -8.96 5.29 -10.95
CA SER A 111 -7.89 4.68 -10.14
C SER A 111 -7.45 3.32 -10.66
N SER A 112 -8.39 2.51 -11.18
CA SER A 112 -8.08 1.17 -11.70
C SER A 112 -7.49 1.15 -13.11
N ARG A 113 -7.62 2.23 -13.91
CA ARG A 113 -7.34 2.22 -15.36
C ARG A 113 -6.48 3.36 -15.88
N ALA A 114 -6.21 4.39 -15.08
CA ALA A 114 -5.40 5.51 -15.52
C ALA A 114 -3.90 5.20 -15.39
N PHE A 115 -3.14 5.68 -16.37
CA PHE A 115 -1.69 5.59 -16.41
C PHE A 115 -1.06 6.95 -16.11
N ARG A 116 0.09 6.94 -15.44
CA ARG A 116 0.92 8.14 -15.28
C ARG A 116 1.85 8.25 -16.48
N LEU A 117 1.67 9.28 -17.31
CA LEU A 117 2.47 9.50 -18.52
C LEU A 117 3.43 10.66 -18.33
N HIS A 118 4.58 10.60 -19.00
CA HIS A 118 5.57 11.67 -18.99
C HIS A 118 5.10 12.83 -19.87
N GLY A 119 5.08 14.02 -19.30
CA GLY A 119 4.88 15.28 -19.99
C GLY A 119 6.19 15.93 -20.40
N LYS A 120 6.14 17.25 -20.55
CA LYS A 120 7.32 18.06 -20.87
C LYS A 120 8.40 17.83 -19.82
N MET A 121 9.64 17.69 -20.29
CA MET A 121 10.81 17.73 -19.42
C MET A 121 10.91 19.14 -18.80
N LEU A 122 11.06 19.17 -17.49
CA LEU A 122 11.28 20.36 -16.70
C LEU A 122 12.75 20.79 -16.80
N PRO A 123 13.07 22.06 -16.47
CA PRO A 123 14.45 22.57 -16.53
C PRO A 123 15.45 21.83 -15.64
N ASP A 124 14.98 21.11 -14.62
CA ASP A 124 15.78 20.31 -13.69
C ASP A 124 16.06 18.88 -14.20
N GLY A 125 15.61 18.54 -15.41
CA GLY A 125 15.78 17.21 -16.00
C GLY A 125 14.71 16.20 -15.60
N THR A 126 13.74 16.57 -14.77
CA THR A 126 12.60 15.72 -14.42
C THR A 126 11.46 15.86 -15.44
N HIS A 127 10.47 14.97 -15.42
CA HIS A 127 9.27 15.09 -16.26
C HIS A 127 8.07 15.42 -15.38
N ASN A 128 7.20 16.32 -15.85
CA ASN A 128 5.85 16.41 -15.29
C ASN A 128 5.08 15.12 -15.56
N TYR A 129 4.28 14.65 -14.61
CA TYR A 129 3.41 13.49 -14.82
C TYR A 129 1.95 13.92 -14.87
N PHE A 130 1.16 13.29 -15.73
CA PHE A 130 -0.29 13.46 -15.71
C PHE A 130 -1.00 12.11 -15.81
N PRO A 131 -2.10 11.91 -15.04
CA PRO A 131 -2.93 10.73 -15.15
C PRO A 131 -3.76 10.79 -16.44
N MET A 132 -3.83 9.67 -17.17
CA MET A 132 -4.62 9.54 -18.39
C MET A 132 -5.23 8.15 -18.49
N MET A 133 -6.51 8.09 -18.84
CA MET A 133 -7.16 6.83 -19.24
C MET A 133 -6.82 6.55 -20.71
N LEU A 134 -6.34 5.34 -20.98
CA LEU A 134 -5.88 4.93 -22.31
C LEU A 134 -6.78 3.83 -22.86
N PRO A 135 -7.81 4.18 -23.66
CA PRO A 135 -8.71 3.19 -24.23
C PRO A 135 -7.97 2.06 -24.93
N LEU A 136 -8.48 0.84 -24.78
CA LEU A 136 -7.90 -0.42 -25.28
C LEU A 136 -6.64 -0.88 -24.51
N ILE A 137 -5.72 0.03 -24.19
CA ILE A 137 -4.50 -0.29 -23.43
C ILE A 137 -4.87 -0.70 -22.00
N ASP A 138 -5.82 0.01 -21.37
CA ASP A 138 -6.32 -0.23 -20.02
C ASP A 138 -7.12 -1.54 -19.85
N MET A 139 -7.26 -2.33 -20.91
CA MET A 139 -7.84 -3.68 -20.86
C MET A 139 -6.82 -4.78 -20.56
N CYS A 140 -5.52 -4.47 -20.62
CA CYS A 140 -4.45 -5.43 -20.31
C CYS A 140 -4.34 -5.61 -18.80
N ASN A 141 -4.43 -6.86 -18.32
CA ASN A 141 -4.38 -7.16 -16.89
C ASN A 141 -2.97 -7.07 -16.29
N HIS A 142 -2.91 -7.06 -14.96
CA HIS A 142 -1.67 -7.03 -14.19
C HIS A 142 -0.88 -8.35 -14.21
N SER A 143 0.45 -8.25 -14.25
CA SER A 143 1.41 -9.28 -13.86
C SER A 143 2.71 -8.65 -13.38
N PHE A 144 3.33 -9.21 -12.34
CA PHE A 144 4.70 -8.86 -11.94
C PHE A 144 5.76 -9.35 -12.92
N ASN A 145 5.42 -10.30 -13.78
CA ASN A 145 6.25 -10.77 -14.88
C ASN A 145 5.51 -10.50 -16.21
N PRO A 146 5.37 -9.23 -16.62
CA PRO A 146 4.61 -8.88 -17.80
C PRO A 146 5.24 -9.43 -19.08
N ASN A 147 4.42 -9.59 -20.11
CA ASN A 147 4.88 -9.95 -21.47
C ASN A 147 4.82 -8.76 -22.43
N SER A 148 4.26 -7.63 -21.99
CA SER A 148 4.22 -6.37 -22.73
C SER A 148 4.56 -5.18 -21.83
N GLU A 149 4.92 -4.06 -22.46
CA GLU A 149 5.24 -2.80 -21.80
C GLU A 149 4.61 -1.61 -22.53
N ILE A 150 4.36 -0.52 -21.79
CA ILE A 150 3.91 0.74 -22.36
C ILE A 150 5.13 1.57 -22.73
N VAL A 151 5.20 1.98 -23.99
CA VAL A 151 6.26 2.85 -24.50
C VAL A 151 5.63 4.17 -24.94
N GLN A 152 6.17 5.26 -24.39
CA GLN A 152 5.84 6.62 -24.80
C GLN A 152 6.91 7.12 -25.78
N GLN A 153 6.55 7.24 -27.06
CA GLN A 153 7.51 7.71 -28.07
C GLN A 153 7.66 9.23 -27.96
N GLN A 154 8.83 9.69 -27.54
CA GLN A 154 9.18 11.11 -27.61
C GLN A 154 9.57 11.45 -29.05
N ASP A 155 8.80 12.33 -29.68
CA ASP A 155 9.13 12.89 -31.00
C ASP A 155 9.38 14.39 -30.84
N ALA A 156 10.60 14.81 -31.16
CA ALA A 156 11.04 16.19 -30.98
C ALA A 156 10.34 17.10 -32.00
N GLY A 157 9.15 17.58 -31.65
CA GLY A 157 8.37 18.53 -32.44
C GLY A 157 6.89 18.19 -32.59
N ASN A 158 6.43 17.01 -32.15
CA ASN A 158 5.04 16.58 -32.30
C ASN A 158 4.26 16.75 -30.98
N LEU A 159 3.14 17.46 -31.01
CA LEU A 159 2.26 17.62 -29.84
C LEU A 159 1.46 16.33 -29.52
N LYS A 160 1.40 15.40 -30.46
CA LYS A 160 0.79 14.07 -30.26
C LYS A 160 1.89 13.12 -29.81
N ILE A 161 1.82 12.68 -28.55
CA ILE A 161 2.74 11.68 -28.01
C ILE A 161 2.12 10.30 -28.24
N PRO A 162 2.59 9.50 -29.22
CA PRO A 162 2.02 8.19 -29.45
C PRO A 162 2.42 7.25 -28.30
N ILE A 163 1.40 6.62 -27.72
CA ILE A 163 1.56 5.61 -26.67
C ILE A 163 1.34 4.24 -27.30
N LYS A 164 2.27 3.33 -27.07
CA LYS A 164 2.27 2.00 -27.67
C LYS A 164 2.35 0.94 -26.58
N VAL A 165 1.69 -0.18 -26.80
CA VAL A 165 1.96 -1.42 -26.07
C VAL A 165 2.88 -2.26 -26.94
N VAL A 166 4.07 -2.57 -26.45
CA VAL A 166 5.08 -3.35 -27.17
C VAL A 166 5.24 -4.69 -26.46
N ALA A 167 5.33 -5.77 -27.24
CA ALA A 167 5.65 -7.07 -26.68
C ALA A 167 7.11 -7.07 -26.19
N ALA A 168 7.31 -7.33 -24.89
CA ALA A 168 8.63 -7.46 -24.29
C ALA A 168 9.20 -8.89 -24.45
N LYS A 169 8.33 -9.86 -24.78
CA LYS A 169 8.64 -11.28 -24.94
C LYS A 169 7.78 -11.87 -26.06
N VAL A 170 8.08 -13.09 -26.51
CA VAL A 170 7.19 -13.83 -27.42
C VAL A 170 5.86 -14.12 -26.71
N ILE A 171 4.75 -13.72 -27.35
CA ILE A 171 3.38 -13.94 -26.86
C ILE A 171 2.70 -14.92 -27.81
N LYS A 172 2.25 -16.07 -27.31
CA LYS A 172 1.60 -17.06 -28.16
C LYS A 172 0.17 -16.63 -28.48
N GLN A 173 -0.37 -17.21 -29.54
CA GLN A 173 -1.79 -17.05 -29.84
C GLN A 173 -2.62 -17.47 -28.62
N ASN A 174 -3.62 -16.65 -28.27
CA ASN A 174 -4.51 -16.80 -27.12
C ASN A 174 -3.88 -16.54 -25.73
N ASP A 175 -2.58 -16.25 -25.63
CA ASP A 175 -2.01 -15.76 -24.38
C ASP A 175 -2.49 -14.32 -24.12
N PRO A 176 -2.87 -13.95 -22.89
CA PRO A 176 -3.27 -12.59 -22.57
C PRO A 176 -2.09 -11.62 -22.68
N LEU A 177 -2.38 -10.39 -23.10
CA LEU A 177 -1.45 -9.27 -22.95
C LEU A 177 -1.47 -8.81 -21.49
N LEU A 178 -0.30 -8.80 -20.86
CA LEU A 178 -0.14 -8.49 -19.43
C LEU A 178 0.86 -7.37 -19.23
N LEU A 179 0.41 -6.35 -18.49
CA LEU A 179 1.20 -5.20 -18.07
C LEU A 179 1.57 -5.32 -16.60
N ASN A 180 2.58 -4.56 -16.16
CA ASN A 180 2.84 -4.36 -14.74
C ASN A 180 2.23 -3.03 -14.31
N TYR A 181 1.30 -3.08 -13.36
CA TYR A 181 0.63 -1.90 -12.81
C TYR A 181 1.49 -1.18 -11.75
N GLY A 182 2.59 -1.80 -11.33
CA GLY A 182 3.45 -1.33 -10.26
C GLY A 182 3.71 -2.42 -9.23
N CYS A 183 4.72 -2.17 -8.40
CA CYS A 183 5.13 -3.02 -7.29
C CYS A 183 4.29 -2.69 -6.04
N LEU A 184 2.98 -2.91 -6.11
CA LEU A 184 2.03 -2.49 -5.08
C LEU A 184 1.73 -3.62 -4.08
N ASN A 185 1.38 -3.25 -2.84
CA ASN A 185 0.88 -4.21 -1.85
C ASN A 185 -0.61 -4.53 -2.09
N ASN A 186 -1.14 -5.53 -1.39
CA ASN A 186 -2.55 -5.91 -1.56
C ASN A 186 -3.53 -4.87 -1.01
N ASP A 187 -3.10 -3.92 -0.17
CA ASP A 187 -3.97 -2.83 0.29
C ASP A 187 -4.33 -1.94 -0.90
N LEU A 188 -3.31 -1.54 -1.66
CA LEU A 188 -3.48 -0.69 -2.84
C LEU A 188 -4.16 -1.44 -3.99
N PHE A 189 -3.81 -2.71 -4.25
CA PHE A 189 -4.51 -3.49 -5.27
C PHE A 189 -6.00 -3.63 -4.97
N LEU A 190 -6.37 -3.89 -3.71
CA LEU A 190 -7.78 -4.00 -3.36
C LEU A 190 -8.48 -2.64 -3.38
N LEU A 191 -7.86 -1.59 -2.83
CA LEU A 191 -8.45 -0.25 -2.74
C LEU A 191 -8.66 0.41 -4.10
N ASP A 192 -7.69 0.28 -5.01
CA ASP A 192 -7.64 1.04 -6.26
C ASP A 192 -8.00 0.19 -7.48
N TYR A 193 -7.79 -1.13 -7.43
CA TYR A 193 -8.03 -2.01 -8.57
C TYR A 193 -9.09 -3.10 -8.32
N GLY A 194 -9.48 -3.33 -7.06
CA GLY A 194 -10.56 -4.27 -6.73
C GLY A 194 -10.16 -5.74 -6.81
N PHE A 195 -8.89 -6.09 -6.64
CA PHE A 195 -8.44 -7.47 -6.59
C PHE A 195 -7.32 -7.70 -5.57
N VAL A 196 -7.07 -8.97 -5.24
CA VAL A 196 -6.01 -9.40 -4.32
C VAL A 196 -5.05 -10.32 -5.07
N ILE A 197 -3.74 -10.08 -4.93
CA ILE A 197 -2.73 -10.97 -5.51
C ILE A 197 -2.31 -12.01 -4.47
N HIS A 198 -2.40 -13.27 -4.88
CA HIS A 198 -1.89 -14.39 -4.10
C HIS A 198 -0.35 -14.38 -4.09
N SER A 199 0.25 -14.56 -2.90
CA SER A 199 1.71 -14.59 -2.72
C SER A 199 2.41 -13.35 -3.29
N ASN A 200 1.82 -12.17 -3.06
CA ASN A 200 2.35 -10.90 -3.54
C ASN A 200 3.68 -10.55 -2.81
N PRO A 201 4.83 -10.46 -3.53
CA PRO A 201 6.13 -10.19 -2.92
C PRO A 201 6.28 -8.75 -2.39
N TYR A 202 5.35 -7.85 -2.75
CA TYR A 202 5.31 -6.48 -2.26
C TYR A 202 4.28 -6.29 -1.14
N ASP A 203 3.61 -7.36 -0.70
CA ASP A 203 2.62 -7.25 0.37
C ASP A 203 3.27 -7.09 1.74
N CYS A 204 2.70 -6.21 2.55
CA CYS A 204 3.20 -5.87 3.87
C CYS A 204 2.05 -5.59 4.84
N ILE A 205 2.33 -5.57 6.14
CA ILE A 205 1.43 -4.99 7.14
C ILE A 205 1.96 -3.65 7.61
N GLU A 206 1.05 -2.69 7.77
CA GLU A 206 1.27 -1.47 8.54
C GLU A 206 1.13 -1.76 10.04
N LEU A 207 2.12 -1.32 10.82
CA LEU A 207 2.11 -1.24 12.27
C LEU A 207 2.39 0.20 12.70
N ARG A 208 1.99 0.52 13.93
CA ARG A 208 2.34 1.78 14.59
C ARG A 208 3.47 1.53 15.58
N TYR A 209 4.54 2.31 15.49
CA TYR A 209 5.55 2.42 16.51
C TYR A 209 4.92 2.93 17.81
N ASP A 210 4.94 2.10 18.85
CA ASP A 210 4.33 2.37 20.15
C ASP A 210 5.16 1.69 21.24
N GLY A 211 5.76 2.48 22.13
CA GLY A 211 6.68 1.97 23.15
C GLY A 211 6.05 0.94 24.09
N ALA A 212 4.77 1.09 24.45
CA ALA A 212 4.08 0.15 25.32
C ALA A 212 3.80 -1.19 24.63
N LEU A 213 3.48 -1.15 23.33
CA LEU A 213 3.35 -2.36 22.51
C LEU A 213 4.70 -3.08 22.36
N LEU A 214 5.79 -2.33 22.19
CA LEU A 214 7.15 -2.89 22.12
C LEU A 214 7.56 -3.53 23.44
N ASP A 215 7.27 -2.88 24.57
CA ASP A 215 7.48 -3.45 25.91
C ASP A 215 6.73 -4.78 26.08
N ALA A 216 5.44 -4.82 25.70
CA ALA A 216 4.63 -6.04 25.76
C ALA A 216 5.20 -7.17 24.89
N ALA A 217 5.62 -6.84 23.66
CA ALA A 217 6.22 -7.81 22.75
C ALA A 217 7.56 -8.34 23.25
N SER A 218 8.43 -7.47 23.76
CA SER A 218 9.73 -7.84 24.33
C SER A 218 9.58 -8.75 25.55
N MET A 219 8.64 -8.43 26.45
CA MET A 219 8.33 -9.28 27.60
C MET A 219 7.84 -10.66 27.16
N ALA A 220 6.91 -10.73 26.19
CA ALA A 220 6.42 -12.00 25.66
C ALA A 220 7.52 -12.83 24.97
N ALA A 221 8.54 -12.15 24.43
CA ALA A 221 9.69 -12.77 23.79
C ALA A 221 10.80 -13.20 24.77
N GLY A 222 10.65 -12.92 26.07
CA GLY A 222 11.68 -13.19 27.08
C GLY A 222 12.94 -12.35 26.91
N VAL A 223 12.83 -11.18 26.28
CA VAL A 223 13.96 -10.26 26.07
C VAL A 223 14.06 -9.34 27.29
N SER A 224 15.17 -9.48 28.03
CA SER A 224 15.49 -8.64 29.19
C SER A 224 16.03 -7.28 28.74
N SER A 225 15.15 -6.32 28.47
CA SER A 225 15.53 -4.95 28.07
C SER A 225 14.93 -3.89 28.99
N PRO A 226 15.62 -2.74 29.20
CA PRO A 226 15.02 -1.52 29.73
C PRO A 226 13.88 -1.04 28.82
N SER A 227 12.96 -0.28 29.40
CA SER A 227 11.64 0.03 28.85
C SER A 227 11.69 0.79 27.52
N PHE A 228 11.13 0.20 26.45
CA PHE A 228 10.92 0.85 25.15
C PHE A 228 10.03 2.09 25.26
N SER A 229 9.18 2.16 26.28
CA SER A 229 8.37 3.34 26.58
C SER A 229 9.12 4.45 27.33
N ALA A 230 10.36 4.22 27.77
CA ALA A 230 11.21 5.22 28.43
C ALA A 230 12.67 5.16 27.95
N PRO A 231 12.95 5.53 26.68
CA PRO A 231 14.30 5.59 26.14
C PRO A 231 15.19 6.58 26.91
N ALA A 232 16.50 6.29 26.94
CA ALA A 232 17.49 7.23 27.45
C ALA A 232 17.61 8.46 26.51
N PRO A 233 18.07 9.63 27.01
CA PRO A 233 18.18 10.84 26.18
C PRO A 233 18.97 10.65 24.88
N TRP A 234 20.09 9.91 24.92
CA TRP A 234 20.89 9.64 23.73
C TRP A 234 20.18 8.70 22.73
N GLN A 235 19.27 7.83 23.20
CA GLN A 235 18.43 7.01 22.33
C GLN A 235 17.34 7.87 21.69
N GLU A 236 16.74 8.80 22.43
CA GLU A 236 15.76 9.76 21.89
C GLU A 236 16.36 10.64 20.78
N ASP A 237 17.62 11.06 20.92
CA ASP A 237 18.34 11.81 19.88
C ASP A 237 18.44 11.01 18.57
N ILE A 238 18.70 9.70 18.66
CA ILE A 238 18.77 8.82 17.49
C ILE A 238 17.37 8.53 16.94
N LEU A 239 16.38 8.29 17.81
CA LEU A 239 14.99 8.07 17.40
C LEU A 239 14.38 9.32 16.72
N SER A 240 14.83 10.51 17.09
CA SER A 240 14.49 11.77 16.41
C SER A 240 15.07 11.80 14.99
N GLN A 241 16.32 11.35 14.80
CA GLN A 241 16.93 11.20 13.46
C GLN A 241 16.20 10.15 12.60
N LEU A 242 15.60 9.13 13.23
CA LEU A 242 14.75 8.13 12.58
C LEU A 242 13.29 8.58 12.40
N ASN A 243 12.96 9.83 12.76
CA ASN A 243 11.62 10.44 12.71
C ASN A 243 10.57 9.76 13.60
N PHE A 244 10.96 9.07 14.68
CA PHE A 244 10.02 8.56 15.68
C PHE A 244 9.70 9.56 16.79
N TYR A 245 10.52 10.60 16.94
CA TYR A 245 10.37 11.71 17.89
C TYR A 245 10.45 13.06 17.16
N GLY A 246 9.89 14.11 17.78
CA GLY A 246 9.86 15.47 17.24
C GLY A 246 8.44 16.03 17.08
N GLU A 247 8.31 17.16 16.38
CA GLU A 247 7.02 17.87 16.21
C GLU A 247 6.02 17.08 15.35
N THR A 248 6.50 16.35 14.34
CA THR A 248 5.67 15.57 13.41
C THR A 248 6.25 14.16 13.19
N PRO A 249 6.12 13.25 14.17
CA PRO A 249 6.74 11.93 14.10
C PRO A 249 6.05 11.02 13.07
N LEU A 250 6.86 10.27 12.31
CA LEU A 250 6.43 9.24 11.38
C LEU A 250 6.42 7.87 12.07
N LEU A 251 5.33 7.62 12.81
CA LEU A 251 5.16 6.42 13.62
C LEU A 251 4.72 5.18 12.83
N LYS A 252 4.39 5.31 11.55
CA LYS A 252 4.03 4.15 10.71
C LYS A 252 5.29 3.38 10.34
N VAL A 253 5.24 2.06 10.48
CA VAL A 253 6.30 1.13 10.08
C VAL A 253 5.68 -0.07 9.38
N SER A 254 6.46 -0.78 8.56
CA SER A 254 5.98 -1.95 7.82
C SER A 254 6.78 -3.21 8.11
N LEU A 255 6.10 -4.36 8.05
CA LEU A 255 6.71 -5.68 8.03
C LEU A 255 6.26 -6.42 6.76
N GLY A 256 7.20 -7.06 6.08
CA GLY A 256 6.99 -7.69 4.77
C GLY A 256 7.19 -6.72 3.60
N GLY A 257 7.08 -7.25 2.38
CA GLY A 257 7.38 -6.55 1.14
C GLY A 257 8.83 -6.76 0.69
N PRO A 258 9.40 -5.85 -0.13
CA PRO A 258 10.78 -5.99 -0.63
C PRO A 258 11.82 -5.91 0.49
N GLU A 259 11.53 -5.13 1.53
CA GLU A 259 12.28 -5.11 2.78
C GLU A 259 11.49 -5.86 3.84
N LEU A 260 12.06 -6.93 4.40
CA LEU A 260 11.35 -7.78 5.36
C LEU A 260 10.87 -7.02 6.60
N VAL A 261 11.63 -5.99 7.02
CA VAL A 261 11.38 -5.12 8.16
C VAL A 261 11.74 -3.69 7.73
N ASP A 262 10.89 -2.70 8.03
CA ASP A 262 11.22 -1.29 7.87
C ASP A 262 12.57 -0.98 8.53
N GLY A 263 13.52 -0.47 7.74
CA GLY A 263 14.88 -0.23 8.22
C GLY A 263 14.95 0.75 9.39
N ARG A 264 14.11 1.80 9.43
CA ARG A 264 14.05 2.72 10.58
C ARG A 264 13.58 1.96 11.82
N PHE A 265 12.60 1.09 11.65
CA PHE A 265 12.09 0.30 12.76
C PHE A 265 13.14 -0.66 13.32
N LEU A 266 13.89 -1.33 12.44
CA LEU A 266 14.99 -2.21 12.85
C LEU A 266 16.10 -1.43 13.58
N ALA A 267 16.48 -0.27 13.05
CA ALA A 267 17.47 0.61 13.68
C ALA A 267 17.02 1.08 15.07
N ALA A 268 15.76 1.50 15.20
CA ALA A 268 15.18 1.91 16.47
C ALA A 268 15.24 0.78 17.51
N LEU A 269 14.84 -0.44 17.14
CA LEU A 269 14.90 -1.60 18.04
C LEU A 269 16.34 -1.91 18.48
N ARG A 270 17.29 -1.92 17.55
CA ARG A 270 18.72 -2.14 17.85
C ARG A 270 19.26 -1.12 18.85
N VAL A 271 18.94 0.16 18.64
CA VAL A 271 19.34 1.28 19.52
C VAL A 271 18.72 1.17 20.91
N LEU A 272 17.42 0.86 20.98
CA LEU A 272 16.68 0.71 22.24
C LEU A 272 17.18 -0.47 23.07
N LEU A 273 17.58 -1.55 22.40
CA LEU A 273 18.14 -2.75 23.01
C LEU A 273 19.64 -2.63 23.34
N ALA A 274 20.31 -1.55 22.95
CA ALA A 274 21.72 -1.34 23.21
C ALA A 274 21.94 -0.71 24.59
N SER A 275 22.92 -1.23 25.33
CA SER A 275 23.33 -0.70 26.63
C SER A 275 24.49 0.29 26.54
N ASP A 276 25.22 0.30 25.44
CA ASP A 276 26.43 1.12 25.26
C ASP A 276 26.28 2.12 24.12
N MET A 277 26.28 3.41 24.49
CA MET A 277 26.18 4.53 23.56
C MET A 277 27.34 4.55 22.57
N ASP A 278 28.58 4.30 23.03
CA ASP A 278 29.78 4.41 22.19
C ASP A 278 29.80 3.36 21.09
N THR A 279 29.30 2.16 21.36
CA THR A 279 29.15 1.11 20.34
C THR A 279 28.12 1.49 19.28
N VAL A 280 26.98 2.08 19.66
CA VAL A 280 25.98 2.54 18.69
C VAL A 280 26.55 3.64 17.79
N HIS A 281 27.27 4.61 18.35
CA HIS A 281 27.83 5.74 17.61
C HIS A 281 28.97 5.38 16.64
N LYS A 282 29.53 4.16 16.72
CA LYS A 282 30.50 3.65 15.73
C LYS A 282 29.85 3.26 14.40
N HIS A 283 28.53 3.12 14.36
CA HIS A 283 27.78 2.71 13.17
C HIS A 283 26.93 3.85 12.65
N ASP A 284 26.83 3.97 11.33
CA ASP A 284 25.86 4.87 10.71
C ASP A 284 24.43 4.27 10.75
N LEU A 285 23.43 5.13 10.55
CA LEU A 285 22.02 4.72 10.59
C LEU A 285 21.68 3.73 9.46
N ASN A 286 22.36 3.77 8.32
CA ASN A 286 22.13 2.84 7.22
C ASN A 286 22.54 1.41 7.60
N THR A 287 23.66 1.28 8.30
CA THR A 287 24.15 0.01 8.85
C THR A 287 23.16 -0.52 9.89
N LEU A 288 22.68 0.35 10.78
CA LEU A 288 21.68 0.00 11.80
C LEU A 288 20.29 -0.28 11.20
N ALA A 289 19.97 0.24 10.01
CA ALA A 289 18.73 -0.03 9.31
C ALA A 289 18.79 -1.30 8.45
N SER A 290 19.98 -1.74 8.07
CA SER A 290 20.16 -2.87 7.16
C SER A 290 19.92 -4.22 7.82
N LEU A 291 19.13 -5.07 7.15
CA LEU A 291 18.94 -6.47 7.49
C LEU A 291 20.11 -7.34 6.98
N SER A 292 21.30 -7.05 7.50
CA SER A 292 22.56 -7.67 7.05
C SER A 292 22.79 -9.09 7.60
N ALA A 293 23.81 -9.78 7.09
CA ALA A 293 24.27 -11.08 7.62
C ALA A 293 25.14 -10.94 8.88
N GLU A 294 25.56 -9.71 9.19
CA GLU A 294 26.36 -9.33 10.34
C GLU A 294 25.44 -8.69 11.41
N ALA A 295 25.80 -8.88 12.68
CA ALA A 295 25.09 -8.29 13.81
C ALA A 295 25.85 -7.03 14.25
N PRO A 296 25.45 -5.81 13.82
CA PRO A 296 26.25 -4.61 14.01
C PRO A 296 26.52 -4.29 15.48
N LEU A 297 25.50 -4.51 16.34
CA LEU A 297 25.60 -4.29 17.79
C LEU A 297 25.80 -5.60 18.58
N GLY A 298 26.25 -6.67 17.91
CA GLY A 298 26.47 -7.99 18.51
C GLY A 298 25.27 -8.93 18.42
N ILE A 299 25.56 -10.23 18.52
CA ILE A 299 24.59 -11.31 18.27
C ILE A 299 23.40 -11.24 19.25
N ALA A 300 23.66 -10.98 20.53
CA ALA A 300 22.60 -10.88 21.54
C ALA A 300 21.60 -9.75 21.24
N ASN A 301 22.07 -8.58 20.80
CA ASN A 301 21.21 -7.45 20.42
C ASN A 301 20.36 -7.80 19.19
N GLU A 302 20.99 -8.41 18.18
CA GLU A 302 20.33 -8.79 16.93
C GLU A 302 19.22 -9.85 17.17
N VAL A 303 19.54 -10.87 17.98
CA VAL A 303 18.58 -11.91 18.38
C VAL A 303 17.43 -11.31 19.19
N ALA A 304 17.72 -10.38 20.10
CA ALA A 304 16.70 -9.66 20.87
C ALA A 304 15.78 -8.84 19.95
N ALA A 305 16.33 -8.08 18.99
CA ALA A 305 15.55 -7.27 18.05
C ALA A 305 14.60 -8.15 17.22
N PHE A 306 15.12 -9.25 16.65
CA PHE A 306 14.28 -10.16 15.86
C PHE A 306 13.23 -10.89 16.69
N ARG A 307 13.56 -11.30 17.93
CA ARG A 307 12.59 -11.91 18.84
C ARG A 307 11.44 -10.95 19.19
N THR A 308 11.75 -9.66 19.43
CA THR A 308 10.74 -8.62 19.64
C THR A 308 9.84 -8.46 18.42
N ILE A 309 10.41 -8.42 17.19
CA ILE A 309 9.61 -8.33 15.95
C ILE A 309 8.73 -9.58 15.76
N ILE A 310 9.26 -10.78 16.01
CA ILE A 310 8.48 -12.02 15.94
C ILE A 310 7.30 -11.98 16.93
N ALA A 311 7.51 -11.49 18.15
CA ALA A 311 6.43 -11.33 19.12
C ALA A 311 5.38 -10.29 18.67
N LEU A 312 5.79 -9.20 18.03
CA LEU A 312 4.85 -8.25 17.41
C LEU A 312 4.04 -8.90 16.29
N CYS A 313 4.65 -9.75 15.46
CA CYS A 313 3.91 -10.52 14.46
C CYS A 313 2.87 -11.46 15.10
N VAL A 314 3.20 -12.10 16.22
CA VAL A 314 2.23 -12.93 16.98
C VAL A 314 1.06 -12.08 17.48
N ILE A 315 1.34 -10.91 18.05
CA ILE A 315 0.29 -9.97 18.50
C ILE A 315 -0.56 -9.51 17.32
N ALA A 316 0.05 -9.15 16.19
CA ALA A 316 -0.66 -8.73 14.98
C ALA A 316 -1.57 -9.84 14.41
N LEU A 317 -1.09 -11.09 14.38
CA LEU A 317 -1.93 -12.25 14.03
C LEU A 317 -3.09 -12.46 15.02
N GLY A 318 -2.86 -12.17 16.30
CA GLY A 318 -3.87 -12.23 17.35
C GLY A 318 -5.03 -11.26 17.17
N HIS A 319 -4.81 -10.14 16.47
CA HIS A 319 -5.87 -9.17 16.16
C HIS A 319 -6.83 -9.61 15.06
N PHE A 320 -6.50 -10.64 14.27
CA PHE A 320 -7.44 -11.21 13.31
C PHE A 320 -8.44 -12.12 14.04
N PRO A 321 -9.76 -11.82 13.96
CA PRO A 321 -10.78 -12.63 14.62
C PRO A 321 -10.83 -14.09 14.14
N THR A 322 -10.50 -14.34 12.87
CA THR A 322 -10.52 -15.70 12.29
C THR A 322 -9.13 -16.25 12.01
N LYS A 323 -9.02 -17.58 12.06
CA LYS A 323 -7.82 -18.32 11.67
C LYS A 323 -7.85 -18.69 10.18
N ILE A 324 -6.68 -18.99 9.62
CA ILE A 324 -6.53 -19.36 8.20
C ILE A 324 -7.41 -20.56 7.84
N MET A 325 -7.44 -21.62 8.66
CA MET A 325 -8.27 -22.81 8.39
C MET A 325 -9.77 -22.50 8.38
N GLU A 326 -10.22 -21.55 9.21
CA GLU A 326 -11.61 -21.10 9.23
C GLU A 326 -11.94 -20.34 7.94
N ASP A 327 -11.03 -19.47 7.49
CA ASP A 327 -11.18 -18.74 6.24
C ASP A 327 -11.22 -19.65 5.01
N GLU A 328 -10.36 -20.67 4.96
CA GLU A 328 -10.40 -21.70 3.92
C GLU A 328 -11.74 -22.45 3.89
N SER A 329 -12.28 -22.75 5.07
CA SER A 329 -13.59 -23.39 5.20
C SER A 329 -14.72 -22.48 4.71
N LEU A 330 -14.62 -21.17 4.98
CA LEU A 330 -15.59 -20.19 4.49
C LEU A 330 -15.56 -20.06 2.96
N LEU A 331 -14.37 -20.00 2.34
CA LEU A 331 -14.25 -19.94 0.88
C LEU A 331 -14.85 -21.19 0.20
N LYS A 332 -14.67 -22.37 0.78
CA LYS A 332 -15.22 -23.63 0.25
C LYS A 332 -16.76 -23.69 0.24
N LYS A 333 -17.44 -22.84 1.01
CA LYS A 333 -18.91 -22.82 1.08
C LYS A 333 -19.57 -22.09 -0.09
N GLY A 334 -18.80 -21.39 -0.93
CA GLY A 334 -19.34 -20.52 -1.97
C GLY A 334 -19.95 -19.26 -1.36
N VAL A 335 -19.23 -18.14 -1.44
CA VAL A 335 -19.65 -16.85 -0.89
C VAL A 335 -19.83 -15.83 -2.00
N SER A 336 -20.36 -14.64 -1.68
CA SER A 336 -20.45 -13.55 -2.65
C SER A 336 -19.05 -13.11 -3.10
N GLY A 337 -18.94 -12.44 -4.26
CA GLY A 337 -17.63 -11.99 -4.76
C GLY A 337 -16.91 -11.00 -3.83
N SER A 338 -17.64 -10.08 -3.18
CA SER A 338 -17.07 -9.15 -2.19
C SER A 338 -16.65 -9.86 -0.91
N THR A 339 -17.45 -10.83 -0.44
CA THR A 339 -17.08 -11.67 0.70
C THR A 339 -15.81 -12.48 0.39
N GLU A 340 -15.73 -13.08 -0.79
CA GLU A 340 -14.57 -13.85 -1.24
C GLU A 340 -13.31 -12.98 -1.25
N LEU A 341 -13.36 -11.79 -1.87
CA LEU A 341 -12.24 -10.85 -1.89
C LEU A 341 -11.80 -10.43 -0.48
N ALA A 342 -12.77 -10.15 0.41
CA ALA A 342 -12.47 -9.78 1.79
C ALA A 342 -11.76 -10.92 2.56
N ILE A 343 -12.21 -12.16 2.36
CA ILE A 343 -11.59 -13.35 2.97
C ILE A 343 -10.18 -13.58 2.38
N GLN A 344 -10.05 -13.54 1.05
CA GLN A 344 -8.75 -13.70 0.38
C GLN A 344 -7.75 -12.64 0.87
N PHE A 345 -8.17 -11.38 0.99
CA PHE A 345 -7.34 -10.29 1.50
C PHE A 345 -6.79 -10.59 2.90
N ARG A 346 -7.67 -10.87 3.87
CA ARG A 346 -7.24 -11.14 5.26
C ARG A 346 -6.39 -12.40 5.37
N MET A 347 -6.61 -13.40 4.51
CA MET A 347 -5.76 -14.58 4.44
C MET A 347 -4.36 -14.23 3.95
N GLN A 348 -4.23 -13.45 2.88
CA GLN A 348 -2.92 -13.00 2.38
C GLN A 348 -2.15 -12.23 3.45
N LYS A 349 -2.81 -11.35 4.21
CA LYS A 349 -2.18 -10.68 5.36
C LYS A 349 -1.67 -11.63 6.41
N LYS A 350 -2.47 -12.65 6.79
CA LYS A 350 -2.02 -13.66 7.76
C LYS A 350 -0.84 -14.48 7.24
N TYR A 351 -0.87 -14.90 5.97
CA TYR A 351 0.24 -15.63 5.36
C TYR A 351 1.53 -14.81 5.34
N MET A 352 1.46 -13.54 4.93
CA MET A 352 2.61 -12.67 4.90
C MET A 352 3.21 -12.47 6.31
N ILE A 353 2.39 -12.30 7.35
CA ILE A 353 2.91 -12.22 8.74
C ILE A 353 3.63 -13.51 9.15
N ILE A 354 3.06 -14.67 8.81
CA ILE A 354 3.68 -15.98 9.09
C ILE A 354 5.01 -16.13 8.35
N ASP A 355 5.09 -15.68 7.10
CA ASP A 355 6.33 -15.71 6.32
C ASP A 355 7.40 -14.82 6.95
N VAL A 356 7.06 -13.59 7.36
CA VAL A 356 7.98 -12.70 8.11
C VAL A 356 8.50 -13.39 9.37
N MET A 357 7.61 -13.99 10.17
CA MET A 357 8.02 -14.72 11.38
C MET A 357 8.97 -15.87 11.07
N ARG A 358 8.68 -16.65 10.02
CA ARG A 358 9.50 -17.79 9.63
C ARG A 358 10.90 -17.35 9.23
N ASP A 359 11.01 -16.29 8.43
CA ASP A 359 12.29 -15.79 7.94
C ASP A 359 13.12 -15.15 9.05
N LEU A 360 12.51 -14.39 9.95
CA LEU A 360 13.19 -13.88 11.16
C LEU A 360 13.63 -15.01 12.09
N THR A 361 12.80 -16.05 12.27
CA THR A 361 13.14 -17.22 13.10
C THR A 361 14.35 -17.96 12.53
N ARG A 362 14.44 -18.11 11.20
CA ARG A 362 15.63 -18.69 10.54
C ARG A 362 16.89 -17.87 10.83
N ARG A 363 16.79 -16.53 10.78
CA ARG A 363 17.91 -15.63 11.08
C ARG A 363 18.34 -15.73 12.53
N VAL A 364 17.40 -15.78 13.48
CA VAL A 364 17.71 -16.00 14.91
C VAL A 364 18.52 -17.28 15.09
N LYS A 365 18.10 -18.40 14.47
CA LYS A 365 18.82 -19.68 14.55
C LYS A 365 20.24 -19.59 13.98
N LEU A 366 20.41 -18.90 12.85
CA LEU A 366 21.72 -18.69 12.23
C LEU A 366 22.66 -17.87 13.12
N PHE A 367 22.13 -16.86 13.81
CA PHE A 367 22.93 -16.05 14.72
C PHE A 367 23.30 -16.81 15.99
N SER A 368 22.38 -17.60 16.57
CA SER A 368 22.67 -18.43 17.74
C SER A 368 23.72 -19.52 17.45
N SER A 369 23.70 -20.15 16.26
CA SER A 369 24.72 -21.15 15.92
C SER A 369 26.12 -20.52 15.76
N LYS A 370 26.21 -19.32 15.19
CA LYS A 370 27.48 -18.57 15.08
C LYS A 370 28.04 -18.19 16.47
N GLU A 371 27.18 -17.94 17.44
CA GLU A 371 27.59 -17.61 18.81
C GLU A 371 28.17 -18.83 19.52
N GLU A 372 27.54 -20.00 19.36
CA GLU A 372 28.05 -21.28 19.90
C GLU A 372 29.40 -21.66 19.29
N GLU A 373 29.58 -21.48 17.97
CA GLU A 373 30.87 -21.71 17.29
C GLU A 373 31.97 -20.78 17.80
N ARG A 374 31.66 -19.50 18.05
CA ARG A 374 32.60 -18.52 18.63
C ARG A 374 32.92 -18.77 20.10
N ALA A 375 32.04 -19.45 20.83
CA ALA A 375 32.27 -19.80 22.23
C ALA A 375 33.11 -21.08 22.40
N GLN A 376 33.22 -21.90 21.34
CA GLN A 376 33.94 -23.19 21.35
C GLN A 376 35.34 -23.12 20.71
N GLY A 377 35.66 -22.06 19.96
CA GLY A 377 36.98 -21.80 19.37
C GLY A 377 37.67 -20.62 20.04
#